data_AF-A0A485LAH8-F1
#
_entry.id   AF-A0A485LAH8-F1
#
_cell.length_a   1.000
_cell.length_b   1.000
_cell.length_c   1.000
_cell.angle_alpha   90.00
_cell.angle_beta   90.00
_cell.angle_gamma   90.00
#
_symmetry.space_group_name_H-M   'P 1'
#
loop_
_entity.id
_entity.type
_entity.pdbx_description
1 polymer ?
#
loop_
_entity_poly.entity_id
_entity_poly.type
_entity_poly.pdbx_seq_one_letter_code
_entity_poly.pdbx_strand_id
1 'polypeptide(L)'
;MCGAPNDIERFHASVATLKRLLQYESPPTPSMGPTSRTPILCDNTTDAIDALTKSLLDTGSDKAVTLQRLWAVCHLDKASVATTVTQGKTLEVVLQMRLASPDVNYWLSAFLEAVTATHGFAIHDVPALKQPFLAMLDKLLKVPDPTGVYLDSKCTAAACVVNLVHMGGAAAAAMITENDVAAPPLLPHLCDLLEMKRTAAQLVGLRALWRVAYYCPHVRPLVVAHTKHLNDSTNKDLARVLQHVRGWEG
;
A
#
# COMPACT_ATOMS: atom_id res chain seq x y z
N MET A 1 -45.95 -2.07 10.86
CA MET A 1 -45.08 -2.56 9.78
C MET A 1 -43.77 -1.81 9.88
N CYS A 2 -42.74 -2.41 10.46
CA CYS A 2 -41.42 -1.77 10.60
C CYS A 2 -40.62 -1.98 9.32
N GLY A 3 -40.32 -0.89 8.61
CA GLY A 3 -39.55 -0.92 7.37
C GLY A 3 -38.12 -1.41 7.62
N ALA A 4 -37.64 -2.29 6.75
CA ALA A 4 -36.24 -2.67 6.70
C ALA A 4 -35.40 -1.40 6.47
N PRO A 5 -34.28 -1.19 7.21
CA PRO A 5 -33.41 -0.07 6.94
C PRO A 5 -32.85 -0.17 5.52
N ASN A 6 -32.92 0.93 4.77
CA ASN A 6 -32.36 1.04 3.42
C ASN A 6 -30.90 0.56 3.45
N ASP A 7 -30.50 -0.27 2.49
CA ASP A 7 -29.14 -0.83 2.41
C ASP A 7 -28.03 0.25 2.42
N ILE A 8 -28.38 1.46 2.01
CA ILE A 8 -27.54 2.67 2.07
C ILE A 8 -27.20 3.06 3.53
N GLU A 9 -28.16 2.97 4.47
CA GLU A 9 -27.94 3.31 5.89
C GLU A 9 -27.08 2.25 6.59
N ARG A 10 -27.31 0.97 6.28
CA ARG A 10 -26.44 -0.12 6.74
C ARG A 10 -25.03 0.04 6.20
N PHE A 11 -24.89 0.46 4.94
CA PHE A 11 -23.62 0.72 4.28
C PHE A 11 -22.85 1.91 4.90
N HIS A 12 -23.50 3.05 5.15
CA HIS A 12 -22.87 4.19 5.82
C HIS A 12 -22.42 3.86 7.25
N ALA A 13 -23.19 3.04 7.97
CA ALA A 13 -22.81 2.54 9.29
C ALA A 13 -21.57 1.62 9.22
N SER A 14 -21.46 0.77 8.19
CA SER A 14 -20.27 -0.07 7.94
C SER A 14 -19.04 0.77 7.60
N VAL A 15 -19.16 1.81 6.77
CA VAL A 15 -18.06 2.74 6.42
C VAL A 15 -17.61 3.55 7.65
N ALA A 16 -18.53 4.03 8.47
CA ALA A 16 -18.21 4.75 9.70
C ALA A 16 -17.49 3.87 10.73
N THR A 17 -17.90 2.60 10.82
CA THR A 17 -17.26 1.60 11.71
C THR A 17 -15.86 1.24 11.21
N LEU A 18 -15.66 1.10 9.90
CA LEU A 18 -14.34 0.88 9.29
C LEU A 18 -13.42 2.10 9.42
N LYS A 19 -13.94 3.33 9.30
CA LYS A 19 -13.16 4.55 9.59
C LYS A 19 -12.68 4.60 11.04
N ARG A 20 -13.48 4.14 12.02
CA ARG A 20 -13.06 4.03 13.43
C ARG A 20 -11.96 2.97 13.63
N LEU A 21 -12.05 1.84 12.93
CA LEU A 21 -11.04 0.77 12.99
C LEU A 21 -9.70 1.16 12.33
N LEU A 22 -9.71 2.21 11.50
CA LEU A 22 -8.50 2.79 10.91
C LEU A 22 -7.88 3.89 11.78
N GLN A 23 -8.50 4.27 12.90
CA GLN A 23 -8.05 5.34 13.82
C GLN A 23 -7.44 4.84 15.15
N TYR A 24 -7.45 3.53 15.41
CA TYR A 24 -6.89 2.85 16.59
C TYR A 24 -5.97 1.74 16.07
N GLU A 25 -4.71 1.52 16.44
CA GLU A 25 -3.79 2.06 17.44
C GLU A 25 -2.39 1.72 16.90
N SER A 26 -1.41 2.59 17.11
CA SER A 26 0.00 2.22 16.94
C SER A 26 0.30 0.93 17.73
N PRO A 27 1.07 -0.01 17.17
CA PRO A 27 1.34 -1.28 17.85
C PRO A 27 2.03 -1.06 19.21
N PRO A 28 1.83 -1.94 20.21
CA PRO A 28 2.55 -1.88 21.46
C PRO A 28 4.05 -2.05 21.20
N THR A 29 4.85 -1.13 21.74
CA THR A 29 6.31 -1.20 21.77
C THR A 29 6.79 -2.55 22.30
N PRO A 30 7.61 -3.31 21.55
CA PRO A 30 8.28 -4.49 22.08
C PRO A 30 9.40 -4.08 23.06
N SER A 31 9.64 -4.96 24.03
CA SER A 31 10.49 -4.80 25.21
C SER A 31 11.93 -4.35 24.94
N MET A 32 12.45 -3.55 25.87
CA MET A 32 13.81 -3.00 25.92
C MET A 32 14.92 -4.05 25.95
N GLY A 33 15.69 -4.13 24.87
CA GLY A 33 17.12 -4.47 24.90
C GLY A 33 17.95 -3.21 24.62
N PRO A 34 19.22 -3.12 25.08
CA PRO A 34 20.02 -1.91 24.92
C PRO A 34 20.51 -1.83 23.48
N THR A 35 19.77 -1.15 22.63
CA THR A 35 20.25 -0.66 21.33
C THR A 35 20.24 0.85 21.37
N SER A 36 21.36 1.43 20.96
CA SER A 36 21.68 2.86 20.95
C SER A 36 20.46 3.74 20.65
N ARG A 37 19.93 4.39 21.69
CA ARG A 37 18.84 5.37 21.61
C ARG A 37 19.38 6.72 21.13
N THR A 38 19.91 6.75 19.91
CA THR A 38 20.05 8.03 19.23
C THR A 38 18.71 8.30 18.56
N PRO A 39 17.91 9.29 19.00
CA PRO A 39 16.71 9.66 18.27
C PRO A 39 17.13 10.04 16.85
N ILE A 40 16.50 9.42 15.84
CA ILE A 40 16.67 9.84 14.46
C ILE A 40 16.01 11.22 14.37
N LEU A 41 16.82 12.28 14.56
CA LEU A 41 16.42 13.64 14.22
C LEU A 41 16.10 13.64 12.73
N CYS A 42 14.81 13.63 12.41
CA CYS A 42 14.32 13.67 11.04
C CYS A 42 14.35 15.12 10.60
N ASP A 43 15.52 15.55 10.12
CA ASP A 43 15.65 16.78 9.36
C ASP A 43 14.80 16.64 8.09
N ASN A 44 13.67 17.35 8.06
CA ASN A 44 12.70 17.40 6.98
C ASN A 44 12.91 18.62 6.07
N THR A 45 14.05 19.30 6.18
CA THR A 45 14.40 20.38 5.26
C THR A 45 14.59 19.86 3.84
N THR A 46 14.35 20.74 2.85
CA THR A 46 14.58 20.43 1.43
C THR A 46 16.01 19.98 1.17
N ASP A 47 16.99 20.61 1.81
CA ASP A 47 18.41 20.26 1.67
C ASP A 47 18.70 18.84 2.16
N ALA A 48 18.08 18.42 3.28
CA ALA A 48 18.21 17.06 3.79
C ALA A 48 17.58 16.03 2.85
N ILE A 49 16.40 16.33 2.28
CA ILE A 49 15.72 15.47 1.30
C ILE A 49 16.54 15.37 0.01
N ASP A 50 17.12 16.47 -0.47
CA ASP A 50 17.98 16.49 -1.65
C ASP A 50 19.28 15.72 -1.42
N ALA A 51 19.88 15.82 -0.24
CA ALA A 51 21.06 15.05 0.14
C ALA A 51 20.76 13.53 0.17
N LEU A 52 19.62 13.14 0.75
CA LEU A 52 19.16 11.75 0.73
C LEU A 52 18.88 11.26 -0.69
N THR A 53 18.27 12.10 -1.53
CA THR A 53 18.00 11.80 -2.94
C THR A 53 19.28 11.59 -3.73
N LYS A 54 20.30 12.44 -3.53
CA LYS A 54 21.63 12.26 -4.12
C LYS A 54 22.30 10.99 -3.62
N SER A 55 22.14 10.66 -2.34
CA SER A 55 22.65 9.40 -1.78
C SER A 55 22.01 8.18 -2.45
N LEU A 56 20.72 8.22 -2.79
CA LEU A 56 20.08 7.16 -3.58
C LEU A 56 20.68 6.96 -4.99
N LEU A 57 21.40 7.94 -5.53
CA LEU A 57 22.11 7.82 -6.81
C LEU A 57 23.55 7.29 -6.67
N ASP A 58 24.16 7.42 -5.48
CA ASP A 58 25.55 7.02 -5.24
C ASP A 58 25.71 5.50 -5.07
N THR A 59 26.58 4.85 -5.84
CA THR A 59 26.82 3.40 -5.74
C THR A 59 27.35 2.94 -4.38
N GLY A 60 28.00 3.81 -3.59
CA GLY A 60 28.60 3.46 -2.30
C GLY A 60 27.66 3.59 -1.08
N SER A 61 26.47 4.17 -1.24
CA SER A 61 25.57 4.45 -0.12
C SER A 61 24.77 3.21 0.31
N ASP A 62 24.45 3.11 1.60
CA ASP A 62 23.42 2.19 2.08
C ASP A 62 22.02 2.66 1.67
N LYS A 63 21.45 1.99 0.67
CA LYS A 63 20.13 2.29 0.12
C LYS A 63 19.00 2.00 1.12
N ALA A 64 19.13 0.97 1.95
CA ALA A 64 18.10 0.62 2.91
C ALA A 64 17.97 1.71 3.98
N VAL A 65 19.10 2.15 4.54
CA VAL A 65 19.13 3.25 5.52
C VAL A 65 18.65 4.56 4.90
N THR A 66 19.04 4.85 3.65
CA THR A 66 18.60 6.07 2.97
C THR A 66 17.09 6.07 2.73
N LEU A 67 16.52 4.96 2.27
CA LEU A 67 15.08 4.78 2.09
C LEU A 67 14.33 4.84 3.42
N GLN A 68 14.88 4.26 4.49
CA GLN A 68 14.31 4.34 5.84
C GLN A 68 14.23 5.79 6.33
N ARG A 69 15.28 6.60 6.09
CA ARG A 69 15.27 8.02 6.47
C ARG A 69 14.26 8.81 5.65
N LEU A 70 14.20 8.57 4.34
CA LEU A 70 13.18 9.19 3.48
C LEU A 70 11.76 8.79 3.89
N TRP A 71 11.54 7.52 4.25
CA TRP A 71 10.28 7.05 4.81
C TRP A 71 9.93 7.78 6.10
N ALA A 72 10.89 7.95 7.02
CA ALA A 72 10.66 8.64 8.28
C ALA A 72 10.27 10.11 8.07
N VAL A 73 10.93 10.80 7.12
CA VAL A 73 10.55 12.15 6.69
C VAL A 73 9.10 12.15 6.19
N CYS A 74 8.73 11.21 5.32
CA CYS A 74 7.37 11.10 4.78
C CYS A 74 6.31 10.79 5.85
N HIS A 75 6.66 9.95 6.81
CA HIS A 75 5.75 9.45 7.82
C HIS A 75 5.45 10.50 8.91
N LEU A 76 6.44 11.30 9.29
CA LEU A 76 6.35 12.27 10.38
C LEU A 76 5.85 13.65 9.95
N ASP A 77 6.07 14.07 8.69
CA ASP A 77 5.62 15.39 8.20
C ASP A 77 4.78 15.30 6.92
N LYS A 78 3.54 14.82 7.06
CA LYS A 78 2.64 14.58 5.92
C LYS A 78 2.30 15.85 5.11
N ALA A 79 2.41 17.05 5.68
CA ALA A 79 2.01 18.29 5.00
C ALA A 79 3.11 18.85 4.09
N SER A 80 4.38 18.85 4.54
CA SER A 80 5.51 19.37 3.75
C SER A 80 6.03 18.37 2.72
N VAL A 81 5.90 17.08 3.01
CA VAL A 81 6.41 15.96 2.20
C VAL A 81 5.74 15.84 0.85
N ALA A 82 4.43 16.09 0.77
CA ALA A 82 3.68 15.96 -0.48
C ALA A 82 4.35 16.80 -1.58
N THR A 83 4.66 18.06 -1.32
CA THR A 83 5.25 18.94 -2.31
C THR A 83 6.68 18.54 -2.66
N THR A 84 7.56 18.36 -1.67
CA THR A 84 8.99 18.10 -1.94
C THR A 84 9.26 16.71 -2.51
N VAL A 85 8.50 15.69 -2.10
CA VAL A 85 8.72 14.32 -2.59
C VAL A 85 8.01 14.08 -3.93
N THR A 86 6.84 14.68 -4.15
CA THR A 86 6.03 14.40 -5.34
C THR A 86 6.24 15.41 -6.47
N GLN A 87 6.59 16.66 -6.15
CA GLN A 87 7.02 17.66 -7.15
C GLN A 87 8.54 17.76 -7.27
N GLY A 88 9.29 17.25 -6.28
CA GLY A 88 10.73 17.08 -6.39
C GLY A 88 11.12 15.78 -7.11
N LYS A 89 12.41 15.64 -7.42
CA LYS A 89 12.94 14.48 -8.14
C LYS A 89 13.06 13.20 -7.30
N THR A 90 12.78 13.26 -6.00
CA THR A 90 12.96 12.12 -5.09
C THR A 90 12.11 10.93 -5.50
N LEU A 91 10.81 11.12 -5.74
CA LEU A 91 9.95 10.03 -6.18
C LEU A 91 10.39 9.49 -7.56
N GLU A 92 10.76 10.37 -8.50
CA GLU A 92 11.32 9.94 -9.80
C GLU A 92 12.54 9.04 -9.65
N VAL A 93 13.49 9.43 -8.79
CA VAL A 93 14.71 8.64 -8.51
C VAL A 93 14.34 7.31 -7.88
N VAL A 94 13.45 7.28 -6.88
CA VAL A 94 13.01 6.05 -6.23
C VAL A 94 12.33 5.10 -7.22
N LEU A 95 11.48 5.60 -8.11
CA LEU A 95 10.79 4.80 -9.12
C LEU A 95 11.73 4.23 -10.20
N GLN A 96 12.94 4.77 -10.33
CA GLN A 96 13.99 4.26 -11.22
C GLN A 96 14.93 3.24 -10.54
N MET A 97 14.85 3.08 -9.21
CA MET A 97 15.70 2.14 -8.49
C MET A 97 15.47 0.70 -8.95
N ARG A 98 16.53 -0.10 -8.88
CA ARG A 98 16.43 -1.55 -9.10
C ARG A 98 16.11 -2.23 -7.78
N LEU A 99 15.30 -3.28 -7.84
CA LEU A 99 15.12 -4.18 -6.70
C LEU A 99 16.45 -4.86 -6.37
N ALA A 100 16.72 -5.05 -5.08
CA ALA A 100 17.99 -5.56 -4.58
C ALA A 100 17.75 -6.56 -3.44
N SER A 101 18.20 -6.24 -2.23
CA SER A 101 18.01 -7.08 -1.04
C SER A 101 16.58 -7.00 -0.49
N PRO A 102 16.17 -7.96 0.35
CA PRO A 102 14.90 -7.89 1.07
C PRO A 102 14.70 -6.56 1.82
N ASP A 103 15.74 -6.08 2.50
CA ASP A 103 15.69 -4.81 3.25
C ASP A 103 15.48 -3.60 2.34
N VAL A 104 16.19 -3.54 1.20
CA VAL A 104 16.01 -2.45 0.22
C VAL A 104 14.60 -2.50 -0.35
N ASN A 105 14.10 -3.67 -0.73
CA ASN A 105 12.75 -3.81 -1.27
C ASN A 105 11.68 -3.47 -0.22
N TYR A 106 11.89 -3.83 1.04
CA TYR A 106 10.99 -3.48 2.13
C TYR A 106 10.93 -1.97 2.33
N TRP A 107 12.08 -1.30 2.48
CA TRP A 107 12.11 0.14 2.70
C TRP A 107 11.65 0.94 1.48
N LEU A 108 11.86 0.41 0.26
CA LEU A 108 11.29 0.98 -0.95
C LEU A 108 9.76 0.91 -0.91
N SER A 109 9.19 -0.26 -0.61
CA SER A 109 7.73 -0.41 -0.44
C SER A 109 7.20 0.51 0.66
N ALA A 110 7.88 0.59 1.81
CA ALA A 110 7.46 1.39 2.95
C ALA A 110 7.46 2.89 2.61
N PHE A 111 8.49 3.37 1.92
CA PHE A 111 8.53 4.75 1.43
C PHE A 111 7.34 5.05 0.50
N LEU A 112 7.05 4.18 -0.47
CA LEU A 112 5.89 4.34 -1.35
C LEU A 112 4.56 4.30 -0.59
N GLU A 113 4.46 3.48 0.45
CA GLU A 113 3.28 3.42 1.32
C GLU A 113 3.07 4.75 2.05
N ALA A 114 4.14 5.33 2.60
CA ALA A 114 4.07 6.62 3.29
C ALA A 114 3.68 7.76 2.33
N VAL A 115 4.22 7.76 1.12
CA VAL A 115 3.85 8.72 0.06
C VAL A 115 2.36 8.59 -0.28
N THR A 116 1.87 7.37 -0.49
CA THR A 116 0.46 7.12 -0.84
C THR A 116 -0.52 7.36 0.31
N ALA A 117 -0.06 7.31 1.56
CA ALA A 117 -0.85 7.64 2.74
C ALA A 117 -0.97 9.16 3.01
N THR A 118 -0.29 9.99 2.22
CA THR A 118 -0.25 11.44 2.44
C THR A 118 -1.50 12.12 1.88
N HIS A 119 -2.14 12.98 2.69
CA HIS A 119 -3.28 13.78 2.24
C HIS A 119 -2.85 14.77 1.16
N GLY A 120 -3.57 14.77 0.03
CA GLY A 120 -3.27 15.65 -1.11
C GLY A 120 -2.33 15.06 -2.15
N PHE A 121 -1.80 13.85 -1.94
CA PHE A 121 -1.11 13.11 -3.00
C PHE A 121 -2.07 12.20 -3.76
N ALA A 122 -2.19 12.45 -5.05
CA ALA A 122 -2.99 11.67 -5.99
C ALA A 122 -2.12 11.33 -7.20
N ILE A 123 -1.56 10.12 -7.25
CA ILE A 123 -0.66 9.72 -8.35
C ILE A 123 -1.34 9.80 -9.73
N HIS A 124 -2.66 9.65 -9.79
CA HIS A 124 -3.43 9.76 -11.03
C HIS A 124 -3.50 11.19 -11.57
N ASP A 125 -3.23 12.21 -10.73
CA ASP A 125 -3.12 13.61 -11.12
C ASP A 125 -1.68 14.00 -11.55
N VAL A 126 -0.74 13.04 -11.52
CA VAL A 126 0.66 13.23 -11.95
C VAL A 126 0.98 12.27 -13.12
N PRO A 127 0.58 12.60 -14.36
CA PRO A 127 0.64 11.67 -15.50
C PRO A 127 2.03 11.08 -15.76
N ALA A 128 3.09 11.87 -15.58
CA ALA A 128 4.47 11.44 -15.79
C ALA A 128 4.92 10.33 -14.82
N LEU A 129 4.34 10.28 -13.61
CA LEU A 129 4.71 9.31 -12.58
C LEU A 129 3.73 8.13 -12.50
N LYS A 130 2.54 8.24 -13.10
CA LYS A 130 1.50 7.20 -13.13
C LYS A 130 2.08 5.83 -13.50
N GLN A 131 2.64 5.71 -14.70
CA GLN A 131 3.14 4.43 -15.20
C GLN A 131 4.39 3.92 -14.46
N PRO A 132 5.41 4.76 -14.18
CA PRO A 132 6.54 4.35 -13.35
C PRO A 132 6.14 3.83 -11.96
N PHE A 133 5.12 4.45 -11.34
CA PHE A 133 4.63 4.03 -10.03
C PHE A 133 3.98 2.65 -10.07
N LEU A 134 3.07 2.42 -11.02
CA LEU A 134 2.45 1.11 -11.22
C LEU A 134 3.49 0.03 -11.56
N ALA A 135 4.46 0.36 -12.41
CA ALA A 135 5.58 -0.52 -12.75
C ALA A 135 6.44 -0.89 -11.53
N MET A 136 6.64 0.03 -10.60
CA MET A 136 7.36 -0.28 -9.36
C MET A 136 6.55 -1.19 -8.43
N LEU A 137 5.25 -0.92 -8.25
CA LEU A 137 4.38 -1.81 -7.46
C LEU A 137 4.32 -3.22 -8.03
N ASP A 138 4.19 -3.34 -9.35
CA ASP A 138 4.24 -4.62 -10.06
C ASP A 138 5.54 -5.37 -9.79
N LYS A 139 6.69 -4.68 -9.95
CA LYS A 139 8.02 -5.25 -9.66
C LYS A 139 8.11 -5.79 -8.23
N LEU A 140 7.63 -5.04 -7.24
CA LEU A 140 7.68 -5.44 -5.83
C LEU A 140 6.79 -6.64 -5.53
N LEU A 141 5.57 -6.65 -6.06
CA LEU A 141 4.60 -7.73 -5.81
C LEU A 141 5.03 -9.04 -6.49
N LYS A 142 5.63 -8.97 -7.69
CA LYS A 142 6.00 -10.15 -8.49
C LYS A 142 7.34 -10.79 -8.12
N VAL A 143 8.11 -10.24 -7.18
CA VAL A 143 9.40 -10.82 -6.76
C VAL A 143 9.18 -12.30 -6.37
N PRO A 144 9.87 -13.27 -7.00
CA PRO A 144 9.76 -14.67 -6.59
C PRO A 144 10.19 -14.82 -5.12
N ASP A 145 9.34 -15.44 -4.31
CA ASP A 145 9.56 -15.50 -2.86
C ASP A 145 9.24 -16.88 -2.27
N PRO A 146 9.98 -17.93 -2.66
CA PRO A 146 9.74 -19.29 -2.17
C PRO A 146 10.01 -19.43 -0.66
N THR A 147 10.83 -18.55 -0.09
CA THR A 147 11.24 -18.58 1.33
C THR A 147 10.47 -17.59 2.20
N GLY A 148 9.64 -16.71 1.62
CA GLY A 148 8.84 -15.73 2.34
C GLY A 148 9.61 -14.50 2.84
N VAL A 149 10.85 -14.29 2.40
CA VAL A 149 11.72 -13.19 2.85
C VAL A 149 11.31 -11.83 2.26
N TYR A 150 10.57 -11.83 1.14
CA TYR A 150 10.03 -10.61 0.53
C TYR A 150 8.57 -10.36 0.91
N LEU A 151 7.95 -11.23 1.71
CA LEU A 151 6.53 -11.18 2.01
C LEU A 151 6.12 -9.85 2.66
N ASP A 152 6.93 -9.32 3.57
CA ASP A 152 6.66 -8.02 4.19
C ASP A 152 6.70 -6.89 3.16
N SER A 153 7.72 -6.88 2.27
CA SER A 153 7.80 -5.91 1.16
C SER A 153 6.59 -5.98 0.23
N LYS A 154 6.10 -7.18 -0.10
CA LYS A 154 4.89 -7.38 -0.91
C LYS A 154 3.63 -6.90 -0.20
N CYS A 155 3.49 -7.20 1.09
CA CYS A 155 2.37 -6.74 1.90
C CYS A 155 2.32 -5.21 1.96
N THR A 156 3.48 -4.57 2.14
CA THR A 156 3.61 -3.11 2.14
C THR A 156 3.32 -2.51 0.76
N ALA A 157 3.75 -3.15 -0.33
CA ALA A 157 3.37 -2.74 -1.69
C ALA A 157 1.85 -2.86 -1.93
N ALA A 158 1.19 -3.90 -1.42
CA ALA A 158 -0.27 -4.02 -1.45
C ALA A 158 -0.96 -2.94 -0.59
N ALA A 159 -0.38 -2.54 0.54
CA ALA A 159 -0.87 -1.41 1.33
C ALA A 159 -0.80 -0.09 0.55
N CYS A 160 0.19 0.10 -0.32
CA CYS A 160 0.20 1.24 -1.24
C CYS A 160 -1.05 1.28 -2.12
N VAL A 161 -1.49 0.12 -2.66
CA VAL A 161 -2.73 0.03 -3.45
C VAL A 161 -3.95 0.40 -2.62
N VAL A 162 -4.02 -0.07 -1.37
CA VAL A 162 -5.08 0.31 -0.43
C VAL A 162 -5.15 1.83 -0.27
N ASN A 163 -4.00 2.48 -0.04
CA ASN A 163 -3.90 3.91 0.15
C ASN A 163 -4.26 4.69 -1.12
N LEU A 164 -3.75 4.27 -2.28
CA LEU A 164 -4.06 4.87 -3.58
C LEU A 164 -5.57 4.92 -3.84
N VAL A 165 -6.27 3.80 -3.66
CA VAL A 165 -7.72 3.74 -3.88
C VAL A 165 -8.48 4.46 -2.76
N HIS A 166 -7.95 4.45 -1.53
CA HIS A 166 -8.55 5.20 -0.44
C HIS A 166 -8.57 6.71 -0.71
N MET A 167 -7.46 7.22 -1.23
CA MET A 167 -7.25 8.65 -1.47
C MET A 167 -7.82 9.10 -2.82
N GLY A 168 -7.63 8.32 -3.88
CA GLY A 168 -8.04 8.67 -5.25
C GLY A 168 -9.36 8.07 -5.72
N GLY A 169 -10.03 7.26 -4.90
CA GLY A 169 -11.34 6.70 -5.19
C GLY A 169 -11.40 5.97 -6.54
N ALA A 170 -12.43 6.30 -7.33
CA ALA A 170 -12.69 5.65 -8.62
C ALA A 170 -11.59 5.88 -9.66
N ALA A 171 -10.95 7.05 -9.69
CA ALA A 171 -9.89 7.35 -10.65
C ALA A 171 -8.64 6.49 -10.39
N ALA A 172 -8.23 6.36 -9.13
CA ALA A 172 -7.14 5.48 -8.75
C ALA A 172 -7.47 4.00 -8.98
N ALA A 173 -8.70 3.57 -8.69
CA ALA A 173 -9.14 2.21 -8.98
C ALA A 173 -9.14 1.91 -10.49
N ALA A 174 -9.65 2.83 -11.32
CA ALA A 174 -9.64 2.70 -12.77
C ALA A 174 -8.22 2.52 -13.30
N MET A 175 -7.28 3.37 -12.86
CA MET A 175 -5.86 3.26 -13.19
C MET A 175 -5.25 1.88 -12.88
N ILE A 176 -5.65 1.23 -11.78
CA ILE A 176 -5.15 -0.11 -11.40
C ILE A 176 -5.74 -1.20 -12.30
N THR A 177 -6.95 -1.00 -12.80
CA THR A 177 -7.71 -1.97 -13.60
C THR A 177 -7.58 -1.75 -15.11
N GLU A 178 -7.00 -0.63 -15.54
CA GLU A 178 -6.75 -0.32 -16.93
C GLU A 178 -5.78 -1.36 -17.53
N ASN A 179 -6.30 -2.22 -18.40
CA ASN A 179 -5.51 -3.11 -19.26
C ASN A 179 -4.93 -2.33 -20.45
N ASP A 180 -4.22 -1.24 -20.18
CA ASP A 180 -3.38 -0.61 -21.19
C ASP A 180 -2.14 -1.51 -21.40
N VAL A 181 -1.69 -1.66 -22.64
CA VAL A 181 -0.49 -2.46 -22.99
C VAL A 181 0.75 -1.96 -22.24
N ALA A 182 0.73 -0.68 -21.83
CA ALA A 182 1.78 -0.06 -21.05
C ALA A 182 1.66 -0.25 -19.51
N ALA A 183 0.48 -0.63 -19.00
CA ALA A 183 0.22 -0.75 -17.56
C ALA A 183 0.34 -2.23 -17.11
N PRO A 184 1.14 -2.53 -16.07
CA PRO A 184 1.29 -3.90 -15.62
C PRO A 184 0.06 -4.41 -14.84
N PRO A 185 -0.25 -5.72 -14.92
CA PRO A 185 -1.41 -6.28 -14.24
C PRO A 185 -1.15 -6.43 -12.73
N LEU A 186 -1.60 -5.47 -11.92
CA LEU A 186 -1.48 -5.54 -10.47
C LEU A 186 -2.46 -6.54 -9.82
N LEU A 187 -3.64 -6.72 -10.41
CA LEU A 187 -4.71 -7.55 -9.82
C LEU A 187 -4.31 -9.01 -9.58
N PRO A 188 -3.69 -9.74 -10.53
CA PRO A 188 -3.24 -11.10 -10.28
C PRO A 188 -2.26 -11.19 -9.10
N HIS A 189 -1.32 -10.25 -9.01
CA HIS A 189 -0.33 -10.26 -7.93
C HIS A 189 -0.92 -9.94 -6.55
N LEU A 190 -2.00 -9.17 -6.49
CA LEU A 190 -2.77 -8.98 -5.27
C LEU A 190 -3.58 -10.25 -4.90
N CYS A 191 -4.09 -10.98 -5.90
CA CYS A 191 -4.71 -12.29 -5.68
C CYS A 191 -3.69 -13.33 -5.16
N ASP A 192 -2.45 -13.32 -5.65
CA ASP A 192 -1.39 -14.22 -5.16
C ASP A 192 -1.14 -14.08 -3.64
N LEU A 193 -1.41 -12.91 -3.05
CA LEU A 193 -1.31 -12.70 -1.60
C LEU A 193 -2.39 -13.44 -0.81
N LEU A 194 -3.53 -13.75 -1.43
CA LEU A 194 -4.61 -14.53 -0.81
C LEU A 194 -4.21 -15.99 -0.63
N GLU A 195 -3.42 -16.53 -1.56
CA GLU A 195 -2.91 -17.90 -1.53
C GLU A 195 -1.83 -18.11 -0.46
N MET A 196 -1.29 -17.03 0.12
CA MET A 196 -0.26 -17.09 1.15
C MET A 196 -0.86 -17.57 2.49
N LYS A 197 -0.21 -18.54 3.15
CA LYS A 197 -0.61 -19.07 4.47
C LYS A 197 -0.35 -18.10 5.65
N ARG A 198 -0.33 -16.79 5.41
CA ARG A 198 -0.12 -15.75 6.43
C ARG A 198 -1.30 -14.78 6.43
N THR A 199 -2.05 -14.75 7.52
CA THR A 199 -3.27 -13.94 7.66
C THR A 199 -3.05 -12.46 7.35
N ALA A 200 -1.89 -11.90 7.71
CA ALA A 200 -1.57 -10.50 7.41
C ALA A 200 -1.50 -10.23 5.89
N ALA A 201 -0.90 -11.14 5.13
CA ALA A 201 -0.81 -11.05 3.67
C ALA A 201 -2.18 -11.19 3.02
N GLN A 202 -2.96 -12.17 3.47
CA GLN A 202 -4.34 -12.37 3.02
C GLN A 202 -5.20 -11.14 3.30
N LEU A 203 -5.09 -10.56 4.50
CA LEU A 203 -5.86 -9.39 4.89
C LEU A 203 -5.52 -8.15 4.06
N VAL A 204 -4.24 -7.86 3.83
CA VAL A 204 -3.85 -6.68 3.05
C VAL A 204 -4.19 -6.86 1.56
N GLY A 205 -3.95 -8.05 1.00
CA GLY A 205 -4.34 -8.37 -0.37
C GLY A 205 -5.86 -8.24 -0.56
N LEU A 206 -6.64 -8.79 0.36
CA LEU A 206 -8.09 -8.71 0.31
C LEU A 206 -8.61 -7.27 0.49
N ARG A 207 -8.00 -6.47 1.36
CA ARG A 207 -8.34 -5.04 1.52
C ARG A 207 -8.07 -4.27 0.23
N ALA A 208 -6.95 -4.53 -0.45
CA ALA A 208 -6.62 -3.90 -1.72
C ALA A 208 -7.64 -4.28 -2.80
N LEU A 209 -7.86 -5.58 -3.00
CA LEU A 209 -8.81 -6.12 -3.98
C LEU A 209 -10.24 -5.66 -3.73
N TRP A 210 -10.69 -5.65 -2.48
CA TRP A 210 -12.03 -5.19 -2.12
C TRP A 210 -12.23 -3.72 -2.49
N ARG A 211 -11.25 -2.86 -2.21
CA ARG A 211 -11.32 -1.42 -2.56
C ARG A 211 -11.35 -1.21 -4.06
N VAL A 212 -10.53 -1.94 -4.82
CA VAL A 212 -10.54 -1.85 -6.28
C VAL A 212 -11.89 -2.31 -6.82
N ALA A 213 -12.37 -3.48 -6.42
CA ALA A 213 -13.64 -4.05 -6.89
C ALA A 213 -14.89 -3.28 -6.39
N TYR A 214 -14.76 -2.48 -5.34
CA TYR A 214 -15.79 -1.53 -4.92
C TYR A 214 -16.05 -0.49 -6.01
N TYR A 215 -14.99 0.15 -6.53
CA TYR A 215 -15.08 1.17 -7.59
C TYR A 215 -15.10 0.60 -9.01
N CYS A 216 -14.57 -0.61 -9.22
CA CYS A 216 -14.50 -1.29 -10.51
C CYS A 216 -15.28 -2.62 -10.48
N PRO A 217 -16.62 -2.60 -10.63
CA PRO A 217 -17.45 -3.80 -10.47
C PRO A 217 -17.09 -4.97 -11.41
N HIS A 218 -16.53 -4.67 -12.58
CA HIS A 218 -16.08 -5.67 -13.55
C HIS A 218 -14.98 -6.60 -13.02
N VAL A 219 -14.27 -6.21 -11.95
CA VAL A 219 -13.23 -7.02 -11.31
C VAL A 219 -13.79 -7.95 -10.23
N ARG A 220 -15.02 -7.74 -9.74
CA ARG A 220 -15.63 -8.53 -8.66
C ARG A 220 -15.61 -10.04 -8.93
N PRO A 221 -15.93 -10.56 -10.13
CA PRO A 221 -15.89 -11.99 -10.39
C PRO A 221 -14.50 -12.60 -10.18
N LEU A 222 -13.44 -11.87 -10.56
CA LEU A 222 -12.05 -12.28 -10.34
C LEU A 222 -11.73 -12.38 -8.85
N VAL A 223 -12.08 -11.36 -8.07
CA VAL A 223 -11.83 -11.33 -6.62
C VAL A 223 -12.59 -12.44 -5.91
N VAL A 224 -13.87 -12.59 -6.22
CA VAL A 224 -14.72 -13.66 -5.66
C VAL A 224 -14.09 -15.02 -5.92
N ALA A 225 -13.67 -15.32 -7.15
CA ALA A 225 -13.05 -16.59 -7.49
C ALA A 225 -11.83 -16.93 -6.61
N HIS A 226 -10.98 -15.94 -6.31
CA HIS A 226 -9.76 -16.11 -5.49
C HIS A 226 -10.03 -16.10 -3.99
N THR A 227 -11.27 -15.92 -3.53
CA THR A 227 -11.63 -15.97 -2.10
C THR A 227 -12.40 -17.22 -1.68
N LYS A 228 -12.75 -18.09 -2.65
CA LYS A 228 -13.57 -19.29 -2.41
C LYS A 228 -12.93 -20.29 -1.45
N HIS A 229 -11.61 -20.43 -1.50
CA HIS A 229 -10.85 -21.37 -0.67
C HIS A 229 -10.43 -20.77 0.68
N LEU A 230 -10.64 -19.46 0.90
CA LEU A 230 -10.31 -18.81 2.16
C LEU A 230 -11.37 -19.16 3.20
N ASN A 231 -10.98 -19.91 4.24
CA ASN A 231 -11.88 -20.17 5.35
C ASN A 231 -12.13 -18.89 6.16
N ASP A 232 -13.29 -18.83 6.81
CA ASP A 232 -13.59 -17.80 7.81
C ASP A 232 -12.56 -17.93 8.93
N SER A 233 -11.50 -17.14 8.83
CA SER A 233 -10.36 -17.24 9.72
C SER A 233 -10.73 -16.82 11.13
N THR A 234 -9.93 -17.23 12.13
CA THR A 234 -9.99 -16.68 13.49
C THR A 234 -9.80 -15.15 13.54
N ASN A 235 -9.27 -14.54 12.46
CA ASN A 235 -9.16 -13.10 12.32
C ASN A 235 -10.49 -12.48 11.87
N LYS A 236 -11.10 -11.71 12.78
CA LYS A 236 -12.39 -11.03 12.58
C LYS A 236 -12.39 -10.02 11.44
N ASP A 237 -11.26 -9.36 11.17
CA ASP A 237 -11.16 -8.38 10.09
C ASP A 237 -11.17 -9.08 8.73
N LEU A 238 -10.42 -10.18 8.59
CA LEU A 238 -10.43 -10.98 7.37
C LEU A 238 -11.83 -11.56 7.11
N ALA A 239 -12.45 -12.15 8.12
CA ALA A 239 -13.82 -12.68 8.03
C ALA A 239 -14.84 -11.61 7.59
N ARG A 240 -14.72 -10.39 8.13
CA ARG A 240 -15.61 -9.28 7.76
C ARG A 240 -15.44 -8.86 6.31
N VAL A 241 -14.20 -8.69 5.83
CA VAL A 241 -13.97 -8.30 4.42
C VAL A 241 -14.39 -9.43 3.48
N LEU A 242 -14.14 -10.70 3.83
CA LEU A 242 -14.60 -11.86 3.06
C LEU A 242 -16.12 -11.89 2.93
N GLN A 243 -16.86 -11.61 4.00
CA GLN A 243 -18.32 -11.53 3.98
C GLN A 243 -18.81 -10.49 2.96
N HIS A 244 -18.15 -9.32 2.91
CA HIS A 244 -18.49 -8.29 1.92
C HIS A 244 -18.20 -8.72 0.48
N VAL A 245 -17.05 -9.38 0.25
CA VAL A 245 -16.68 -9.88 -1.08
C VAL A 245 -17.65 -10.97 -1.56
N ARG A 246 -17.99 -11.93 -0.69
CA ARG A 246 -18.96 -12.99 -1.01
C ARG A 246 -20.37 -12.46 -1.26
N GLY A 247 -20.71 -11.31 -0.67
CA GLY A 247 -21.96 -10.61 -0.99
C GLY A 247 -22.09 -10.16 -2.45
N TRP A 248 -21.03 -10.25 -3.27
CA TRP A 248 -21.07 -9.97 -4.71
C TRP A 248 -21.44 -11.18 -5.58
N GLU A 249 -21.64 -12.36 -5.00
CA GLU A 249 -22.04 -13.57 -5.73
C GLU A 249 -23.51 -13.54 -6.19
N GLY A 250 -24.30 -12.55 -5.73
CA GLY A 250 -25.73 -12.37 -6.02
C GLY A 250 -26.04 -11.35 -7.11
#